data_AF-A0A193BYJ3-F1
#
_entry.id   AF-A0A193BYJ3-F1
#
_cell.length_a   1.000
_cell.length_b   1.000
_cell.length_c   1.000
_cell.angle_alpha   90.00
_cell.angle_beta   90.00
_cell.angle_gamma   90.00
#
_symmetry.space_group_name_H-M   'P 1'
#
loop_
_entity.id
_entity.type
_entity.pdbx_description
1 polymer ?
#
loop_
_entity_poly.entity_id
_entity_poly.type
_entity_poly.pdbx_seq_one_letter_code
_entity_poly.pdbx_strand_id
1 'polypeptide(L)'
;MTTESGGPRLRSAVLTEAWERIDGVEILSSADGGPLTRTIKKIIDPLVIRTAARPRLGRPVLDPVAAAELTGLLLADADRLRATAAWFTQLKRQRRALRITAGDVQDVCFPLAYELATASGAPGPEAPATAAAALRDLHGEGGAAGVDQLTAHLTDPGRSAALTAELHRRWHAESAVPQDIPVLRAFVEDLSDAAWRTLADSAAGHALGLALRQPGGAGALDEAVQEISGLPAPDLGLQRGDRTAIPPLNRRDETGPELLERSVERRVRATLRRLPADERPPVADLVDDELARVAAGFGLGLPALAACFALGVVLAPALRPLDGAAPAGVPEFARRLNAQVAREGYVLHARRALAGATPLTPRPDAELLRDLREFAKQFLSRLWVRLHGFDVRGDLPADAEDVRDLVTGVVRSTSLDLRTKVRRALVARLPELEAVS
;
A
#
# COMPACT_ATOMS: atom_id res chain seq x y z
N MET A 1 13.02 -54.77 2.46
CA MET A 1 13.76 -53.51 2.28
C MET A 1 13.20 -52.49 3.23
N THR A 2 13.95 -52.21 4.28
CA THR A 2 13.63 -51.31 5.40
C THR A 2 13.59 -49.86 4.91
N THR A 3 12.41 -49.24 4.94
CA THR A 3 12.24 -47.80 4.83
C THR A 3 12.71 -47.17 6.15
N GLU A 4 13.90 -46.58 6.16
CA GLU A 4 14.30 -45.67 7.23
C GLU A 4 13.33 -44.49 7.25
N SER A 5 12.39 -44.49 8.20
CA SER A 5 11.59 -43.32 8.52
C SER A 5 12.49 -42.35 9.29
N GLY A 6 13.12 -41.40 8.59
CA GLY A 6 13.88 -40.34 9.22
C GLY A 6 13.03 -39.61 10.27
N GLY A 7 13.60 -39.20 11.40
CA GLY A 7 12.91 -38.42 12.41
C GLY A 7 12.63 -36.97 11.96
N PRO A 8 11.92 -36.16 12.79
CA PRO A 8 11.73 -34.74 12.52
C PRO A 8 13.06 -33.99 12.40
N ARG A 9 13.17 -33.07 11.45
CA ARG A 9 14.43 -32.37 11.10
C ARG A 9 14.27 -30.85 11.20
N LEU A 10 15.35 -30.15 11.54
CA LEU A 10 15.38 -28.68 11.50
C LEU A 10 15.33 -28.21 10.05
N ARG A 11 14.43 -27.26 9.77
CA ARG A 11 14.26 -26.68 8.44
C ARG A 11 15.55 -26.08 7.88
N SER A 12 16.33 -25.41 8.74
CA SER A 12 17.62 -24.83 8.36
C SER A 12 18.60 -25.89 7.87
N ALA A 13 18.69 -27.04 8.56
CA ALA A 13 19.56 -28.14 8.16
C ALA A 13 19.12 -28.75 6.81
N VAL A 14 17.81 -28.95 6.62
CA VAL A 14 17.27 -29.46 5.34
C VAL A 14 17.56 -28.49 4.18
N LEU A 15 17.42 -27.17 4.42
CA LEU A 15 17.77 -26.15 3.43
C LEU A 15 19.26 -26.17 3.10
N THR A 16 20.14 -26.23 4.10
CA THR A 16 21.59 -26.28 3.89
C THR A 16 21.99 -27.51 3.07
N GLU A 17 21.54 -28.71 3.45
CA GLU A 17 21.87 -29.96 2.73
C GLU A 17 21.34 -29.97 1.29
N ALA A 18 20.14 -29.44 1.06
CA ALA A 18 19.59 -29.33 -0.29
C ALA A 18 20.33 -28.28 -1.11
N TRP A 19 20.77 -27.18 -0.49
CA TRP A 19 21.47 -26.08 -1.14
C TRP A 19 22.91 -26.45 -1.53
N GLU A 20 23.62 -27.22 -0.70
CA GLU A 20 24.97 -27.75 -0.99
C GLU A 20 25.01 -28.61 -2.26
N ARG A 21 23.88 -29.16 -2.68
CA ARG A 21 23.75 -29.96 -3.91
C ARG A 21 23.55 -29.12 -5.17
N ILE A 22 23.42 -27.80 -5.04
CA ILE A 22 23.25 -26.87 -6.15
C ILE A 22 24.58 -26.14 -6.34
N ASP A 23 25.22 -26.38 -7.49
CA ASP A 23 26.43 -25.68 -7.90
C ASP A 23 26.10 -24.29 -8.47
N GLY A 24 27.08 -23.38 -8.54
CA GLY A 24 26.91 -22.10 -9.25
C GLY A 24 26.04 -21.06 -8.53
N VAL A 25 25.77 -21.25 -7.24
CA VAL A 25 24.96 -20.35 -6.40
C VAL A 25 25.78 -19.64 -5.31
N GLU A 26 27.11 -19.66 -5.41
CA GLU A 26 28.04 -19.23 -4.35
C GLU A 26 27.82 -17.77 -3.93
N ILE A 27 27.43 -16.89 -4.87
CA ILE A 27 27.14 -15.47 -4.59
C ILE A 27 25.87 -15.27 -3.74
N LEU A 28 25.02 -16.30 -3.64
CA LEU A 28 23.80 -16.36 -2.85
C LEU A 28 23.99 -17.18 -1.55
N SER A 29 25.19 -17.72 -1.32
CA SER A 29 25.56 -18.56 -0.17
C SER A 29 26.28 -17.77 0.93
N SER A 30 26.17 -18.24 2.17
CA SER A 30 26.98 -17.80 3.31
C SER A 30 28.35 -18.50 3.30
N ALA A 31 29.23 -18.11 4.23
CA ALA A 31 30.54 -18.74 4.41
C ALA A 31 30.44 -20.24 4.78
N ASP A 32 29.33 -20.66 5.40
CA ASP A 32 29.09 -22.03 5.84
C ASP A 32 28.48 -22.91 4.74
N GLY A 33 28.46 -22.46 3.48
CA GLY A 33 27.96 -23.22 2.33
C GLY A 33 26.43 -23.19 2.14
N GLY A 34 25.65 -22.89 3.18
CA GLY A 34 24.20 -22.72 3.09
C GLY A 34 23.74 -21.40 2.45
N PRO A 35 22.44 -21.20 2.18
CA PRO A 35 21.93 -19.97 1.59
C PRO A 35 22.03 -18.79 2.57
N LEU A 36 22.32 -17.58 2.07
CA LEU A 36 22.26 -16.37 2.89
C LEU A 36 20.87 -16.18 3.50
N THR A 37 20.80 -15.59 4.69
CA THR A 37 19.54 -15.19 5.33
C THR A 37 18.63 -14.38 4.39
N ARG A 38 19.22 -13.51 3.56
CA ARG A 38 18.45 -12.74 2.56
C ARG A 38 18.02 -13.58 1.36
N THR A 39 18.83 -14.55 0.91
CA THR A 39 18.43 -15.52 -0.12
C THR A 39 17.20 -16.30 0.34
N ILE A 40 17.18 -16.75 1.60
CA ILE A 40 16.01 -17.41 2.19
C ILE A 40 14.79 -16.48 2.15
N LYS A 41 14.92 -15.27 2.69
CA LYS A 41 13.79 -14.34 2.86
C LYS A 41 13.25 -13.73 1.55
N LYS A 42 14.09 -13.59 0.53
CA LYS A 42 13.74 -12.86 -0.71
C LYS A 42 13.52 -13.74 -1.92
N ILE A 43 14.09 -14.95 -1.91
CA ILE A 43 14.02 -15.87 -3.04
C ILE A 43 13.35 -17.17 -2.60
N ILE A 44 13.97 -17.91 -1.66
CA ILE A 44 13.55 -19.28 -1.35
C ILE A 44 12.13 -19.31 -0.77
N ASP A 45 11.87 -18.56 0.31
CA ASP A 45 10.57 -18.58 0.98
C ASP A 45 9.42 -18.05 0.11
N PRO A 46 9.55 -16.87 -0.54
CA PRO A 46 8.45 -16.31 -1.32
C PRO A 46 8.32 -16.87 -2.74
N LEU A 47 9.40 -17.25 -3.43
CA LEU A 47 9.36 -17.54 -4.87
C LEU A 47 9.49 -19.03 -5.19
N VAL A 48 10.39 -19.73 -4.49
CA VAL A 48 10.64 -21.17 -4.70
C VAL A 48 9.65 -22.01 -3.91
N ILE A 49 9.71 -21.93 -2.57
CA ILE A 49 8.89 -22.73 -1.65
C ILE A 49 7.47 -22.17 -1.57
N ARG A 50 7.32 -20.84 -1.67
CA ARG A 50 6.06 -20.10 -1.54
C ARG A 50 5.34 -20.44 -0.23
N THR A 51 6.01 -20.16 0.89
CA THR A 51 5.54 -20.51 2.24
C THR A 51 4.17 -19.92 2.60
N ALA A 52 3.74 -18.85 1.93
CA ALA A 52 2.37 -18.32 2.05
C ALA A 52 1.31 -19.33 1.56
N ALA A 53 1.57 -20.02 0.43
CA ALA A 53 0.71 -21.06 -0.11
C ALA A 53 0.97 -22.44 0.53
N ARG A 54 2.17 -22.64 1.11
CA ARG A 54 2.58 -23.88 1.78
C ARG A 54 3.06 -23.64 3.22
N PRO A 55 2.19 -23.20 4.17
CA PRO A 55 2.62 -22.79 5.51
C PRO A 55 3.36 -23.87 6.30
N ARG A 56 3.03 -25.16 6.07
CA ARG A 56 3.70 -26.29 6.73
C ARG A 56 5.20 -26.37 6.43
N LEU A 57 5.63 -25.91 5.26
CA LEU A 57 7.05 -25.89 4.86
C LEU A 57 7.82 -24.70 5.46
N GLY A 58 7.11 -23.74 6.08
CA GLY A 58 7.71 -22.60 6.78
C GLY A 58 7.97 -22.86 8.27
N ARG A 59 7.61 -24.03 8.81
CA ARG A 59 7.80 -24.37 10.23
C ARG A 59 9.28 -24.61 10.56
N PRO A 60 9.76 -24.26 11.76
CA PRO A 60 11.16 -24.49 12.15
C PRO A 60 11.59 -25.97 12.15
N VAL A 61 10.65 -26.87 12.45
CA VAL A 61 10.83 -28.32 12.47
C VAL A 61 9.88 -28.93 11.44
N LEU A 62 10.41 -29.80 10.60
CA LEU A 62 9.69 -30.48 9.52
C LEU A 62 9.57 -31.97 9.82
N ASP A 63 8.40 -32.54 9.53
CA ASP A 63 8.25 -33.99 9.41
C ASP A 63 8.97 -34.50 8.15
N PRO A 64 9.15 -35.82 7.99
CA PRO A 64 9.93 -36.39 6.89
C PRO A 64 9.35 -36.10 5.50
N VAL A 65 8.02 -36.02 5.40
CA VAL A 65 7.33 -35.75 4.13
C VAL A 65 7.55 -34.28 3.75
N ALA A 66 7.38 -33.36 4.70
CA ALA A 66 7.63 -31.94 4.50
C ALA A 66 9.10 -31.64 4.20
N ALA A 67 10.04 -32.35 4.84
CA ALA A 67 11.47 -32.23 4.57
C ALA A 67 11.81 -32.67 3.14
N ALA A 68 11.32 -33.84 2.71
CA ALA A 68 11.52 -34.36 1.35
C ALA A 68 10.92 -33.42 0.28
N GLU A 69 9.74 -32.87 0.53
CA GLU A 69 9.10 -31.91 -0.39
C GLU A 69 9.88 -30.60 -0.49
N LEU A 70 10.35 -30.06 0.64
CA LEU A 70 11.17 -28.84 0.62
C LEU A 70 12.46 -29.06 -0.19
N THR A 71 13.14 -30.18 0.02
CA THR A 71 14.32 -30.57 -0.78
C THR A 71 13.96 -30.70 -2.26
N GLY A 72 12.84 -31.36 -2.58
CA GLY A 72 12.38 -31.55 -3.96
C GLY A 72 12.09 -30.23 -4.67
N LEU A 73 11.41 -29.29 -4.01
CA LEU A 73 11.12 -27.96 -4.57
C LEU A 73 12.39 -27.16 -4.84
N LEU A 74 13.37 -27.21 -3.93
CA LEU A 74 14.61 -26.47 -4.07
C LEU A 74 15.47 -27.02 -5.21
N LEU A 75 15.60 -28.35 -5.31
CA LEU A 75 16.36 -29.01 -6.37
C LEU A 75 15.68 -28.90 -7.73
N ALA A 76 14.34 -28.93 -7.78
CA ALA A 76 13.60 -28.70 -9.01
C ALA A 76 13.80 -27.29 -9.58
N ASP A 77 14.15 -26.32 -8.74
CA ASP A 77 14.43 -24.94 -9.14
C ASP A 77 15.93 -24.64 -9.30
N ALA A 78 16.80 -25.66 -9.21
CA ALA A 78 18.26 -25.50 -9.22
C ALA A 78 18.78 -24.73 -10.45
N ASP A 79 18.29 -25.03 -11.65
CA ASP A 79 18.69 -24.31 -12.89
C ASP A 79 18.35 -22.82 -12.82
N ARG A 80 17.18 -22.49 -12.27
CA ARG A 80 16.72 -21.11 -12.10
C ARG A 80 17.52 -20.40 -11.02
N LEU A 81 17.87 -21.08 -9.94
CA LEU A 81 18.74 -20.54 -8.89
C LEU A 81 20.16 -20.25 -9.42
N ARG A 82 20.71 -21.12 -10.28
CA ARG A 82 21.97 -20.87 -11.01
C ARG A 82 21.87 -19.64 -11.91
N ALA A 83 20.81 -19.56 -12.72
CA ALA A 83 20.57 -18.39 -13.56
C ALA A 83 20.39 -17.10 -12.72
N THR A 84 19.73 -17.20 -11.58
CA THR A 84 19.53 -16.09 -10.62
C THR A 84 20.86 -15.58 -10.09
N ALA A 85 21.77 -16.48 -9.69
CA ALA A 85 23.12 -16.12 -9.24
C ALA A 85 23.91 -15.40 -10.34
N ALA A 86 23.83 -15.88 -11.57
CA ALA A 86 24.47 -15.26 -12.73
C ALA A 86 23.88 -13.86 -13.03
N TRP A 87 22.55 -13.71 -13.01
CA TRP A 87 21.88 -12.41 -13.17
C TRP A 87 22.22 -11.42 -12.06
N PHE A 88 22.30 -11.87 -10.80
CA PHE A 88 22.68 -11.00 -9.70
C PHE A 88 24.09 -10.39 -9.90
N THR A 89 25.01 -11.15 -10.48
CA THR A 89 26.34 -10.64 -10.85
C THR A 89 26.25 -9.54 -11.92
N GLN A 90 25.40 -9.71 -12.92
CA GLN A 90 25.15 -8.68 -13.95
C GLN A 90 24.50 -7.43 -13.37
N LEU A 91 23.46 -7.60 -12.54
CA LEU A 91 22.76 -6.50 -11.86
C LEU A 91 23.72 -5.71 -10.97
N LYS A 92 24.61 -6.36 -10.20
CA LYS A 92 25.64 -5.66 -9.41
C LYS A 92 26.55 -4.80 -10.30
N ARG A 93 26.98 -5.34 -11.45
CA ARG A 93 27.85 -4.62 -12.40
C ARG A 93 27.12 -3.41 -12.99
N GLN A 94 25.89 -3.59 -13.47
CA GLN A 94 25.11 -2.51 -14.07
C GLN A 94 24.69 -1.46 -13.05
N ARG A 95 24.32 -1.86 -11.83
CA ARG A 95 24.01 -0.92 -10.73
C ARG A 95 25.18 0.01 -10.44
N ARG A 96 26.41 -0.51 -10.46
CA ARG A 96 27.63 0.30 -10.32
C ARG A 96 27.85 1.21 -11.54
N ALA A 97 27.65 0.71 -12.75
CA ALA A 97 27.79 1.49 -13.99
C ALA A 97 26.80 2.67 -14.05
N LEU A 98 25.55 2.43 -13.65
CA LEU A 98 24.48 3.43 -13.55
C LEU A 98 24.59 4.34 -12.30
N ARG A 99 25.62 4.15 -11.46
CA ARG A 99 25.84 4.91 -10.20
C ARG A 99 24.64 4.89 -9.25
N ILE A 100 23.85 3.82 -9.29
CA ILE A 100 22.71 3.63 -8.40
C ILE A 100 23.24 3.27 -7.00
N THR A 101 23.00 4.15 -6.03
CA THR A 101 23.45 3.97 -4.63
C THR A 101 22.30 3.69 -3.66
N ALA A 102 21.06 3.98 -4.04
CA ALA A 102 19.89 3.80 -3.20
C ALA A 102 19.53 2.32 -2.96
N GLY A 103 19.13 2.01 -1.72
CA GLY A 103 18.69 0.68 -1.29
C GLY A 103 19.82 -0.32 -1.04
N ASP A 104 19.56 -1.32 -0.20
CA ASP A 104 20.45 -2.47 -0.04
C ASP A 104 20.45 -3.30 -1.34
N VAL A 105 21.64 -3.62 -1.85
CA VAL A 105 21.80 -4.28 -3.15
C VAL A 105 21.10 -5.64 -3.20
N GLN A 106 21.08 -6.38 -2.10
CA GLN A 106 20.43 -7.69 -2.03
C GLN A 106 18.91 -7.53 -1.96
N ASP A 107 18.41 -6.56 -1.19
CA ASP A 107 16.96 -6.31 -1.10
C ASP A 107 16.34 -5.93 -2.45
N VAL A 108 17.08 -5.17 -3.26
CA VAL A 108 16.65 -4.69 -4.58
C VAL A 108 16.88 -5.76 -5.66
N CYS A 109 18.08 -6.32 -5.73
CA CYS A 109 18.47 -7.14 -6.87
C CYS A 109 18.13 -8.63 -6.71
N PHE A 110 17.87 -9.16 -5.51
CA PHE A 110 17.56 -10.59 -5.35
C PHE A 110 16.23 -10.99 -6.00
N PRO A 111 15.09 -10.30 -5.74
CA PRO A 111 13.84 -10.61 -6.43
C PRO A 111 13.95 -10.38 -7.95
N LEU A 112 14.59 -9.28 -8.36
CA LEU A 112 14.77 -8.94 -9.77
C LEU A 112 15.63 -9.96 -10.53
N ALA A 113 16.70 -10.46 -9.91
CA ALA A 113 17.54 -11.50 -10.50
C ALA A 113 16.75 -12.79 -10.75
N TYR A 114 15.86 -13.15 -9.82
CA TYR A 114 15.04 -14.35 -9.95
C TYR A 114 13.96 -14.19 -11.02
N GLU A 115 13.39 -12.99 -11.14
CA GLU A 115 12.46 -12.65 -12.22
C GLU A 115 13.12 -12.74 -13.59
N LEU A 116 14.32 -12.16 -13.75
CA LEU A 116 15.09 -12.26 -15.00
C LEU A 116 15.49 -13.70 -15.32
N ALA A 117 15.89 -14.49 -14.32
CA ALA A 117 16.13 -15.92 -14.49
C ALA A 117 14.87 -16.67 -14.94
N THR A 118 13.70 -16.21 -14.50
CA THR A 118 12.42 -16.82 -14.84
C THR A 118 11.96 -16.49 -16.25
N ALA A 119 12.09 -15.23 -16.67
CA ALA A 119 11.66 -14.77 -17.98
C ALA A 119 12.67 -15.15 -19.08
N SER A 120 13.96 -15.10 -18.76
CA SER A 120 15.02 -15.13 -19.78
C SER A 120 16.02 -16.29 -19.60
N GLY A 121 15.87 -17.12 -18.57
CA GLY A 121 16.84 -18.17 -18.27
C GLY A 121 18.21 -17.60 -17.87
N ALA A 122 19.30 -18.26 -18.25
CA ALA A 122 20.66 -17.81 -17.96
C ALA A 122 21.02 -16.53 -18.77
N PRO A 123 21.83 -15.61 -18.23
CA PRO A 123 22.20 -14.38 -18.92
C PRO A 123 23.01 -14.67 -20.20
N GLY A 124 22.47 -14.23 -21.34
CA GLY A 124 23.11 -14.29 -22.66
C GLY A 124 23.88 -13.00 -23.02
N PRO A 125 24.25 -12.80 -24.31
CA PRO A 125 25.00 -11.62 -24.77
C PRO A 125 24.33 -10.28 -24.45
N GLU A 126 22.99 -10.22 -24.50
CA GLU A 126 22.20 -9.02 -24.21
C GLU A 126 22.00 -8.74 -22.72
N ALA A 127 22.50 -9.62 -21.83
CA ALA A 127 22.30 -9.50 -20.40
C ALA A 127 22.72 -8.14 -19.79
N PRO A 128 23.80 -7.47 -20.23
CA PRO A 128 24.13 -6.13 -19.76
C PRO A 128 23.01 -5.11 -20.04
N ALA A 129 22.43 -5.13 -21.24
CA ALA A 129 21.36 -4.22 -21.64
C ALA A 129 20.07 -4.52 -20.88
N THR A 130 19.68 -5.80 -20.79
CA THR A 130 18.50 -6.25 -20.04
C THR A 130 18.60 -5.91 -18.55
N ALA A 131 19.76 -6.18 -17.92
CA ALA A 131 19.99 -5.86 -16.51
C ALA A 131 19.96 -4.35 -16.26
N ALA A 132 20.52 -3.55 -17.17
CA ALA A 132 20.45 -2.10 -17.06
C ALA A 132 19.01 -1.59 -17.20
N ALA A 133 18.24 -2.07 -18.18
CA ALA A 133 16.83 -1.70 -18.34
C ALA A 133 16.01 -2.06 -17.09
N ALA A 134 16.12 -3.30 -16.61
CA ALA A 134 15.43 -3.76 -15.41
C ALA A 134 15.78 -2.92 -14.15
N LEU A 135 17.04 -2.50 -14.00
CA LEU A 135 17.43 -1.59 -12.93
C LEU A 135 16.85 -0.18 -13.11
N ARG A 136 16.82 0.35 -14.33
CA ARG A 136 16.21 1.65 -14.61
C ARG A 136 14.73 1.65 -14.31
N ASP A 137 14.03 0.58 -14.65
CA ASP A 137 12.60 0.41 -14.35
C ASP A 137 12.37 0.34 -12.84
N LEU A 138 13.15 -0.49 -12.14
CA LEU A 138 13.08 -0.65 -10.68
C LEU A 138 13.46 0.63 -9.92
N HIS A 139 14.40 1.42 -10.45
CA HIS A 139 14.81 2.71 -9.90
C HIS A 139 13.99 3.88 -10.43
N GLY A 140 13.02 3.62 -11.31
CA GLY A 140 12.10 4.61 -11.83
C GLY A 140 12.75 5.66 -12.73
N GLU A 141 13.81 5.38 -13.48
CA GLU A 141 14.36 6.33 -14.47
C GLU A 141 13.34 6.65 -15.58
N GLY A 142 12.48 5.70 -15.95
CA GLY A 142 11.30 6.03 -16.75
C GLY A 142 10.37 7.02 -16.02
N GLY A 143 10.19 6.84 -14.71
CA GLY A 143 9.46 7.78 -13.84
C GLY A 143 10.15 9.15 -13.71
N ALA A 144 11.48 9.21 -13.68
CA ALA A 144 12.25 10.46 -13.63
C ALA A 144 12.09 11.25 -14.93
N ALA A 145 12.17 10.61 -16.09
CA ALA A 145 11.90 11.26 -17.37
C ALA A 145 10.46 11.81 -17.46
N GLY A 146 9.46 11.04 -17.02
CA GLY A 146 8.07 11.51 -16.97
C GLY A 146 7.85 12.64 -15.96
N VAL A 147 8.51 12.57 -14.81
CA VAL A 147 8.51 13.62 -13.78
C VAL A 147 9.13 14.91 -14.32
N ASP A 148 10.25 14.81 -15.04
CA ASP A 148 10.94 15.95 -15.63
C ASP A 148 10.09 16.58 -16.73
N GLN A 149 9.42 15.77 -17.56
CA GLN A 149 8.44 16.24 -18.54
C GLN A 149 7.25 16.94 -17.88
N LEU A 150 6.72 16.39 -16.76
CA LEU A 150 5.68 17.04 -15.97
C LEU A 150 6.15 18.38 -15.41
N THR A 151 7.36 18.44 -14.84
CA THR A 151 7.93 19.69 -14.35
C THR A 151 8.06 20.70 -15.49
N ALA A 152 8.64 20.33 -16.63
CA ALA A 152 8.74 21.21 -17.79
C ALA A 152 7.36 21.69 -18.29
N HIS A 153 6.37 20.78 -18.31
CA HIS A 153 5.01 21.06 -18.75
C HIS A 153 4.32 22.11 -17.87
N LEU A 154 4.46 22.01 -16.55
CA LEU A 154 3.83 22.90 -15.57
C LEU A 154 4.60 24.21 -15.33
N THR A 155 5.91 24.24 -15.59
CA THR A 155 6.73 25.46 -15.43
C THR A 155 6.55 26.48 -16.54
N ASP A 156 5.97 26.10 -17.69
CA ASP A 156 5.63 27.05 -18.75
C ASP A 156 4.56 28.05 -18.24
N PRO A 157 4.85 29.36 -18.15
CA PRO A 157 3.94 30.30 -17.51
C PRO A 157 2.58 30.43 -18.20
N GLY A 158 2.57 30.41 -19.54
CA GLY A 158 1.35 30.53 -20.32
C GLY A 158 0.44 29.31 -20.13
N ARG A 159 1.03 28.12 -20.16
CA ARG A 159 0.32 26.87 -19.93
C ARG A 159 -0.16 26.74 -18.48
N SER A 160 0.69 27.09 -17.51
CA SER A 160 0.34 27.06 -16.08
C SER A 160 -0.88 27.95 -15.79
N ALA A 161 -0.92 29.15 -16.37
CA ALA A 161 -2.06 30.06 -16.26
C ALA A 161 -3.33 29.48 -16.90
N ALA A 162 -3.22 28.89 -18.11
CA ALA A 162 -4.34 28.26 -18.79
C ALA A 162 -4.91 27.06 -18.03
N LEU A 163 -4.05 26.17 -17.52
CA LEU A 163 -4.44 25.01 -16.71
C LEU A 163 -5.07 25.43 -15.38
N THR A 164 -4.55 26.49 -14.75
CA THR A 164 -5.15 27.04 -13.52
C THR A 164 -6.54 27.60 -13.80
N ALA A 165 -6.72 28.36 -14.87
CA ALA A 165 -8.03 28.85 -15.26
C ALA A 165 -9.00 27.70 -15.56
N GLU A 166 -8.53 26.65 -16.24
CA GLU A 166 -9.35 25.47 -16.53
C GLU A 166 -9.76 24.70 -15.27
N LEU A 167 -8.83 24.52 -14.33
CA LEU A 167 -9.12 23.91 -13.03
C LEU A 167 -10.21 24.67 -12.29
N HIS A 168 -10.10 26.00 -12.24
CA HIS A 168 -11.12 26.85 -11.62
C HIS A 168 -12.48 26.71 -12.33
N ARG A 169 -12.50 26.65 -13.67
CA ARG A 169 -13.75 26.42 -14.42
C ARG A 169 -14.38 25.08 -14.07
N ARG A 170 -13.64 23.97 -14.16
CA ARG A 170 -14.15 22.62 -13.87
C ARG A 170 -14.62 22.50 -12.42
N TRP A 171 -13.86 23.05 -11.48
CA TRP A 171 -14.19 23.01 -10.05
C TRP A 171 -15.54 23.66 -9.73
N HIS A 172 -15.90 24.72 -10.45
CA HIS A 172 -17.14 25.46 -10.26
C HIS A 172 -18.28 25.05 -11.22
N ALA A 173 -18.00 24.22 -12.23
CA ALA A 173 -18.99 23.79 -13.21
C ALA A 173 -20.02 22.83 -12.61
N GLU A 174 -19.59 21.97 -11.69
CA GLU A 174 -20.43 20.97 -11.07
C GLU A 174 -20.65 21.28 -9.58
N SER A 175 -21.92 21.24 -9.19
CA SER A 175 -22.35 21.26 -7.80
C SER A 175 -23.48 20.26 -7.65
N ALA A 176 -23.43 19.47 -6.58
CA ALA A 176 -24.48 18.54 -6.24
C ALA A 176 -24.79 18.64 -4.76
N VAL A 177 -26.07 18.51 -4.43
CA VAL A 177 -26.52 18.28 -3.06
C VAL A 177 -26.35 16.80 -2.76
N PRO A 178 -25.89 16.41 -1.55
CA PRO A 178 -25.87 15.01 -1.15
C PRO A 178 -27.25 14.40 -1.36
N GLN A 179 -27.33 13.43 -2.25
CA GLN A 179 -28.54 12.67 -2.56
C GLN A 179 -28.24 11.19 -2.41
N ASP A 180 -29.29 10.38 -2.30
CA ASP A 180 -29.17 8.92 -2.22
C ASP A 180 -28.33 8.41 -1.04
N ILE A 181 -28.24 9.19 0.04
CA ILE A 181 -27.67 8.78 1.33
C ILE A 181 -28.30 7.47 1.86
N PRO A 182 -29.62 7.22 1.70
CA PRO A 182 -30.20 5.93 2.05
C PRO A 182 -29.60 4.73 1.29
N VAL A 183 -29.13 4.92 0.06
CA VAL A 183 -28.48 3.85 -0.73
C VAL A 183 -27.11 3.50 -0.14
N LEU A 184 -26.33 4.52 0.26
CA LEU A 184 -25.07 4.31 0.97
C LEU A 184 -25.29 3.60 2.30
N ARG A 185 -26.31 3.98 3.06
CA ARG A 185 -26.69 3.31 4.31
C ARG A 185 -27.05 1.85 4.09
N ALA A 186 -27.92 1.56 3.13
CA ALA A 186 -28.34 0.19 2.82
C ALA A 186 -27.12 -0.70 2.48
N PHE A 187 -26.16 -0.18 1.72
CA PHE A 187 -24.93 -0.92 1.45
C PHE A 187 -24.04 -1.13 2.70
N VAL A 188 -23.94 -0.14 3.58
CA VAL A 188 -23.19 -0.26 4.84
C VAL A 188 -23.79 -1.33 5.76
N GLU A 189 -25.12 -1.45 5.77
CA GLU A 189 -25.86 -2.43 6.58
C GLU A 189 -25.76 -3.85 6.00
N ASP A 190 -25.99 -4.00 4.69
CA ASP A 190 -26.15 -5.31 4.07
C ASP A 190 -24.86 -5.86 3.44
N LEU A 191 -23.97 -4.99 2.93
CA LEU A 191 -22.78 -5.34 2.15
C LEU A 191 -23.05 -6.43 1.09
N SER A 192 -24.21 -6.40 0.45
CA SER A 192 -24.60 -7.37 -0.56
C SER A 192 -24.28 -6.88 -1.98
N ASP A 193 -24.16 -7.80 -2.94
CA ASP A 193 -23.91 -7.42 -4.34
C ASP A 193 -25.06 -6.60 -4.94
N ALA A 194 -26.30 -6.83 -4.49
CA ALA A 194 -27.45 -6.05 -4.94
C ALA A 194 -27.36 -4.60 -4.44
N ALA A 195 -27.00 -4.41 -3.17
CA ALA A 195 -26.79 -3.09 -2.60
C ALA A 195 -25.54 -2.41 -3.22
N TRP A 196 -24.48 -3.16 -3.50
CA TRP A 196 -23.31 -2.64 -4.21
C TRP A 196 -23.65 -2.12 -5.60
N ARG A 197 -24.35 -2.92 -6.43
CA ARG A 197 -24.76 -2.47 -7.79
C ARG A 197 -25.59 -1.19 -7.72
N THR A 198 -26.57 -1.16 -6.81
CA THR A 198 -27.43 0.02 -6.62
C THR A 198 -26.61 1.25 -6.22
N LEU A 199 -25.65 1.08 -5.30
CA LEU A 199 -24.77 2.17 -4.86
C LEU A 199 -23.80 2.62 -5.97
N ALA A 200 -23.19 1.67 -6.69
CA ALA A 200 -22.21 1.91 -7.74
C ALA A 200 -22.83 2.64 -8.95
N ASP A 201 -24.10 2.36 -9.26
CA ASP A 201 -24.88 3.04 -10.28
C ASP A 201 -25.49 4.37 -9.80
N SER A 202 -25.42 4.65 -8.50
CA SER A 202 -25.91 5.90 -7.91
C SER A 202 -24.88 7.03 -7.99
N ALA A 203 -25.36 8.27 -7.84
CA ALA A 203 -24.49 9.43 -7.69
C ALA A 203 -24.08 9.69 -6.22
N ALA A 204 -24.47 8.85 -5.26
CA ALA A 204 -24.39 9.16 -3.83
C ALA A 204 -22.97 9.55 -3.36
N GLY A 205 -21.96 8.73 -3.69
CA GLY A 205 -20.58 9.00 -3.30
C GLY A 205 -20.00 10.23 -3.99
N HIS A 206 -20.31 10.41 -5.27
CA HIS A 206 -19.85 11.57 -6.02
C HIS A 206 -20.49 12.86 -5.49
N ALA A 207 -21.79 12.86 -5.24
CA ALA A 207 -22.55 13.98 -4.67
C ALA A 207 -22.03 14.38 -3.29
N LEU A 208 -21.75 13.40 -2.42
CA LEU A 208 -21.16 13.66 -1.10
C LEU A 208 -19.79 14.37 -1.20
N GLY A 209 -18.97 13.95 -2.16
CA GLY A 209 -17.68 14.58 -2.43
C GLY A 209 -17.78 15.98 -3.04
N LEU A 210 -18.80 16.27 -3.86
CA LEU A 210 -19.06 17.60 -4.41
C LEU A 210 -19.60 18.56 -3.34
N ALA A 211 -20.44 18.07 -2.44
CA ALA A 211 -21.02 18.84 -1.35
C ALA A 211 -19.96 19.41 -0.40
N LEU A 212 -18.86 18.70 -0.20
CA LEU A 212 -17.71 19.18 0.58
C LEU A 212 -17.10 20.50 0.08
N ARG A 213 -17.38 20.93 -1.14
CA ARG A 213 -16.89 22.19 -1.72
C ARG A 213 -17.76 23.39 -1.35
N GLN A 214 -18.99 23.13 -0.91
CA GLN A 214 -19.95 24.16 -0.53
C GLN A 214 -19.65 24.67 0.88
N PRO A 215 -20.02 25.93 1.21
CA PRO A 215 -20.04 26.39 2.59
C PRO A 215 -20.89 25.46 3.47
N GLY A 216 -20.41 25.11 4.66
CA GLY A 216 -21.02 24.11 5.53
C GLY A 216 -20.80 22.66 5.10
N GLY A 217 -20.03 22.41 4.04
CA GLY A 217 -19.84 21.08 3.46
C GLY A 217 -19.22 20.08 4.44
N ALA A 218 -18.27 20.52 5.27
CA ALA A 218 -17.70 19.67 6.31
C ALA A 218 -18.76 19.26 7.35
N GLY A 219 -19.58 20.21 7.81
CA GLY A 219 -20.67 19.92 8.75
C GLY A 219 -21.73 18.98 8.15
N ALA A 220 -22.10 19.18 6.88
CA ALA A 220 -23.04 18.29 6.19
C ALA A 220 -22.48 16.86 6.03
N LEU A 221 -21.17 16.72 5.78
CA LEU A 221 -20.52 15.41 5.78
C LEU A 221 -20.57 14.77 7.16
N ASP A 222 -20.25 15.52 8.22
CA ASP A 222 -20.26 15.02 9.60
C ASP A 222 -21.65 14.55 10.02
N GLU A 223 -22.70 15.28 9.64
CA GLU A 223 -24.10 14.90 9.83
C GLU A 223 -24.43 13.57 9.12
N ALA A 224 -24.10 13.45 7.82
CA ALA A 224 -24.33 12.22 7.07
C ALA A 224 -23.56 11.02 7.65
N VAL A 225 -22.31 11.24 8.05
CA VAL A 225 -21.47 10.20 8.69
C VAL A 225 -22.06 9.78 10.03
N GLN A 226 -22.51 10.73 10.85
CA GLN A 226 -23.18 10.44 12.13
C GLN A 226 -24.48 9.65 11.90
N GLU A 227 -25.26 10.02 10.90
CA GLU A 227 -26.55 9.41 10.57
C GLU A 227 -26.41 7.93 10.15
N ILE A 228 -25.34 7.59 9.43
CA ILE A 228 -25.09 6.23 8.92
C ILE A 228 -24.25 5.40 9.90
N SER A 229 -23.18 5.97 10.45
CA SER A 229 -22.23 5.24 11.28
C SER A 229 -22.64 5.15 12.76
N GLY A 230 -23.56 6.02 13.19
CA GLY A 230 -23.95 6.18 14.59
C GLY A 230 -22.88 6.86 15.45
N LEU A 231 -21.78 7.36 14.87
CA LEU A 231 -20.67 7.99 15.57
C LEU A 231 -20.32 9.36 14.99
N PRO A 232 -19.84 10.29 15.84
CA PRO A 232 -19.37 11.58 15.35
C PRO A 232 -18.11 11.39 14.53
N ALA A 233 -18.06 12.06 13.38
CA ALA A 233 -16.88 12.12 12.55
C ALA A 233 -15.72 12.74 13.34
N PRO A 234 -14.59 12.03 13.53
CA PRO A 234 -13.37 12.68 13.99
C PRO A 234 -12.80 13.55 12.86
N ASP A 235 -11.74 14.31 13.13
CA ASP A 235 -10.97 14.92 12.04
C ASP A 235 -10.45 13.82 11.08
N LEU A 236 -11.03 13.79 9.89
CA LEU A 236 -10.74 12.80 8.84
C LEU A 236 -9.54 13.20 7.96
N GLY A 237 -9.01 14.43 8.11
CA GLY A 237 -7.90 14.94 7.31
C GLY A 237 -8.22 15.08 5.81
N LEU A 238 -9.50 15.23 5.47
CA LEU A 238 -9.98 15.33 4.09
C LEU A 238 -9.74 16.73 3.50
N GLN A 239 -10.12 17.77 4.24
CA GLN A 239 -10.02 19.18 3.83
C GLN A 239 -9.69 20.10 5.01
N ARG A 240 -9.36 21.37 4.71
CA ARG A 240 -9.15 22.41 5.71
C ARG A 240 -10.43 23.17 5.99
N GLY A 241 -10.75 23.31 7.28
CA GLY A 241 -11.89 24.11 7.70
C GLY A 241 -13.21 23.55 7.18
N ASP A 242 -14.15 24.46 6.88
CA ASP A 242 -15.55 24.14 6.65
C ASP A 242 -15.89 23.67 5.22
N ARG A 243 -14.98 23.86 4.26
CA ARG A 243 -15.14 23.41 2.87
C ARG A 243 -13.80 23.10 2.23
N THR A 244 -13.81 22.21 1.24
CA THR A 244 -12.63 21.85 0.46
C THR A 244 -12.19 23.02 -0.42
N ALA A 245 -10.94 23.46 -0.23
CA ALA A 245 -10.34 24.46 -1.11
C ALA A 245 -10.02 23.87 -2.49
N ILE A 246 -9.95 24.73 -3.51
CA ILE A 246 -9.48 24.34 -4.85
C ILE A 246 -8.03 23.85 -4.70
N PRO A 247 -7.72 22.59 -5.08
CA PRO A 247 -6.35 22.11 -5.00
C PRO A 247 -5.46 22.91 -5.95
N PRO A 248 -4.23 23.26 -5.56
CA PRO A 248 -3.35 24.01 -6.43
C PRO A 248 -2.86 23.15 -7.59
N LEU A 249 -2.43 23.81 -8.68
CA LEU A 249 -1.78 23.11 -9.79
C LEU A 249 -0.42 22.53 -9.34
N ASN A 250 0.41 23.33 -8.69
CA ASN A 250 1.77 22.95 -8.29
C ASN A 250 1.86 22.55 -6.81
N ARG A 251 2.77 21.63 -6.52
CA ARG A 251 3.00 21.15 -5.15
C ARG A 251 3.51 22.24 -4.20
N ARG A 252 4.30 23.18 -4.70
CA ARG A 252 4.85 24.28 -3.88
C ARG A 252 3.77 25.23 -3.33
N ASP A 253 2.59 25.21 -3.95
CA ASP A 253 1.45 26.04 -3.58
C ASP A 253 0.49 25.27 -2.63
N GLU A 254 0.80 24.00 -2.29
CA GLU A 254 0.05 23.23 -1.28
C GLU A 254 0.16 23.92 0.08
N THR A 255 -0.98 24.19 0.70
CA THR A 255 -1.01 24.85 2.01
C THR A 255 -0.86 23.84 3.17
N GLY A 256 -1.07 22.53 2.92
CA GLY A 256 -0.60 21.44 3.79
C GLY A 256 -1.22 20.05 3.51
N PRO A 257 -1.43 19.19 4.53
CA PRO A 257 -1.45 17.73 4.32
C PRO A 257 -2.78 17.11 3.89
N GLU A 258 -3.84 17.89 3.79
CA GLU A 258 -5.22 17.45 3.62
C GLU A 258 -5.40 16.70 2.31
N LEU A 259 -6.11 15.57 2.39
CA LEU A 259 -6.12 14.56 1.35
C LEU A 259 -6.68 15.10 0.02
N LEU A 260 -7.81 15.80 0.08
CA LEU A 260 -8.53 16.28 -1.10
C LEU A 260 -7.90 17.55 -1.68
N GLU A 261 -7.08 18.26 -0.91
CA GLU A 261 -6.42 19.52 -1.30
C GLU A 261 -5.00 19.31 -1.87
N ARG A 262 -4.60 18.05 -2.07
CA ARG A 262 -3.34 17.69 -2.74
C ARG A 262 -3.30 18.20 -4.18
N SER A 263 -2.18 18.82 -4.55
CA SER A 263 -1.97 19.41 -5.86
C SER A 263 -2.12 18.44 -7.02
N VAL A 264 -2.50 18.96 -8.18
CA VAL A 264 -2.54 18.21 -9.46
C VAL A 264 -1.17 17.60 -9.75
N GLU A 265 -0.10 18.39 -9.62
CA GLU A 265 1.28 17.92 -9.80
C GLU A 265 1.59 16.68 -8.94
N ARG A 266 1.25 16.73 -7.63
CA ARG A 266 1.51 15.62 -6.72
C ARG A 266 0.79 14.34 -7.15
N ARG A 267 -0.44 14.46 -7.62
CA ARG A 267 -1.28 13.33 -8.05
C ARG A 267 -0.78 12.73 -9.36
N VAL A 268 -0.53 13.55 -10.39
CA VAL A 268 0.06 13.10 -11.66
C VAL A 268 1.43 12.46 -11.44
N ARG A 269 2.26 13.04 -10.56
CA ARG A 269 3.56 12.46 -10.19
C ARG A 269 3.41 11.08 -9.54
N ALA A 270 2.36 10.86 -8.76
CA ALA A 270 2.07 9.54 -8.20
C ALA A 270 1.64 8.55 -9.28
N THR A 271 0.83 8.99 -10.25
CA THR A 271 0.44 8.19 -11.43
C THR A 271 1.64 7.77 -12.27
N LEU A 272 2.52 8.72 -12.62
CA LEU A 272 3.74 8.45 -13.39
C LEU A 272 4.69 7.45 -12.71
N ARG A 273 4.69 7.40 -11.37
CA ARG A 273 5.50 6.41 -10.62
C ARG A 273 4.90 5.01 -10.61
N ARG A 274 3.61 4.88 -10.86
CA ARG A 274 2.86 3.60 -10.78
C ARG A 274 2.63 2.97 -12.14
N LEU A 275 2.45 3.79 -13.18
CA LEU A 275 2.26 3.29 -14.54
C LEU A 275 3.59 2.81 -15.12
N PRO A 276 3.62 1.62 -15.75
CA PRO A 276 4.72 1.17 -16.61
C PRO A 276 5.05 2.23 -17.67
N ALA A 277 6.30 2.29 -18.14
CA ALA A 277 6.74 3.36 -19.05
C ALA A 277 6.03 3.31 -20.43
N ASP A 278 5.69 2.12 -20.88
CA ASP A 278 5.00 1.78 -22.13
C ASP A 278 3.48 2.01 -22.09
N GLU A 279 2.88 2.02 -20.91
CA GLU A 279 1.45 2.30 -20.70
C GLU A 279 1.14 3.79 -20.45
N ARG A 280 2.17 4.66 -20.42
CA ARG A 280 1.98 6.06 -20.06
C ARG A 280 1.42 6.88 -21.23
N PRO A 281 0.29 7.56 -21.03
CA PRO A 281 -0.14 8.59 -21.96
C PRO A 281 0.83 9.79 -21.90
N PRO A 282 0.77 10.67 -22.91
CA PRO A 282 1.40 11.98 -22.86
C PRO A 282 1.10 12.72 -21.54
N VAL A 283 2.09 13.44 -21.03
CA VAL A 283 1.96 14.22 -19.78
C VAL A 283 0.81 15.21 -19.81
N ALA A 284 0.52 15.81 -20.99
CA ALA A 284 -0.60 16.73 -21.15
C ALA A 284 -1.95 16.04 -20.87
N ASP A 285 -2.14 14.82 -21.38
CA ASP A 285 -3.37 14.05 -21.21
C ASP A 285 -3.53 13.62 -19.74
N LEU A 286 -2.43 13.18 -19.11
CA LEU A 286 -2.41 12.86 -17.67
C LEU A 286 -2.79 14.06 -16.80
N VAL A 287 -2.36 15.27 -17.18
CA VAL A 287 -2.72 16.50 -16.47
C VAL A 287 -4.19 16.83 -16.69
N ASP A 288 -4.70 16.76 -17.91
CA ASP A 288 -6.11 17.05 -18.21
C ASP A 288 -7.07 16.08 -17.49
N ASP A 289 -6.75 14.78 -17.52
CA ASP A 289 -7.49 13.75 -16.80
C ASP A 289 -7.50 14.04 -15.29
N GLU A 290 -6.37 14.45 -14.72
CA GLU A 290 -6.31 14.79 -13.31
C GLU A 290 -7.07 16.09 -12.99
N LEU A 291 -7.14 17.07 -13.89
CA LEU A 291 -8.02 18.23 -13.71
C LEU A 291 -9.49 17.81 -13.63
N ALA A 292 -9.92 16.85 -14.46
CA ALA A 292 -11.26 16.28 -14.38
C ALA A 292 -11.49 15.54 -13.05
N ARG A 293 -10.55 14.68 -12.64
CA ARG A 293 -10.65 13.94 -11.36
C ARG A 293 -10.68 14.88 -10.16
N VAL A 294 -9.82 15.89 -10.11
CA VAL A 294 -9.83 16.90 -9.04
C VAL A 294 -11.20 17.60 -8.95
N ALA A 295 -11.81 17.91 -10.10
CA ALA A 295 -13.14 18.49 -10.17
C ALA A 295 -14.28 17.48 -9.95
N ALA A 296 -14.00 16.18 -9.77
CA ALA A 296 -15.00 15.16 -9.44
C ALA A 296 -15.15 14.93 -7.91
N GLY A 297 -16.26 14.32 -7.50
CA GLY A 297 -16.52 13.96 -6.10
C GLY A 297 -15.35 13.21 -5.46
N PHE A 298 -14.86 13.71 -4.32
CA PHE A 298 -13.68 13.19 -3.61
C PHE A 298 -12.38 13.12 -4.43
N GLY A 299 -12.30 13.78 -5.58
CA GLY A 299 -11.13 13.66 -6.44
C GLY A 299 -11.08 12.37 -7.25
N LEU A 300 -12.23 11.72 -7.48
CA LEU A 300 -12.36 10.43 -8.19
C LEU A 300 -13.37 10.59 -9.34
N GLY A 301 -12.92 10.33 -10.57
CA GLY A 301 -13.70 10.50 -11.79
C GLY A 301 -14.82 9.48 -11.96
N LEU A 302 -14.58 8.22 -11.58
CA LEU A 302 -15.59 7.16 -11.66
C LEU A 302 -16.54 7.17 -10.44
N PRO A 303 -17.88 7.29 -10.62
CA PRO A 303 -18.85 7.36 -9.51
C PRO A 303 -18.78 6.19 -8.53
N ALA A 304 -18.59 4.96 -9.04
CA ALA A 304 -18.45 3.77 -8.21
C ALA A 304 -17.24 3.85 -7.27
N LEU A 305 -16.11 4.43 -7.69
CA LEU A 305 -14.95 4.61 -6.83
C LEU A 305 -15.17 5.71 -5.79
N ALA A 306 -15.89 6.78 -6.15
CA ALA A 306 -16.33 7.78 -5.18
C ALA A 306 -17.27 7.17 -4.12
N ALA A 307 -18.13 6.23 -4.51
CA ALA A 307 -18.97 5.47 -3.58
C ALA A 307 -18.16 4.55 -2.65
N CYS A 308 -17.14 3.86 -3.16
CA CYS A 308 -16.20 3.11 -2.31
C CYS A 308 -15.49 4.02 -1.31
N PHE A 309 -15.08 5.22 -1.73
CA PHE A 309 -14.44 6.16 -0.81
C PHE A 309 -15.42 6.68 0.25
N ALA A 310 -16.67 6.99 -0.15
CA ALA A 310 -17.74 7.38 0.77
C ALA A 310 -18.02 6.30 1.83
N LEU A 311 -18.04 5.02 1.44
CA LEU A 311 -18.07 3.91 2.39
C LEU A 311 -16.90 4.01 3.39
N GLY A 312 -15.68 4.21 2.91
CA GLY A 312 -14.51 4.39 3.77
C GLY A 312 -14.69 5.55 4.77
N VAL A 313 -15.19 6.69 4.31
CA VAL A 313 -15.48 7.86 5.14
C VAL A 313 -16.49 7.54 6.23
N VAL A 314 -17.56 6.81 5.91
CA VAL A 314 -18.59 6.38 6.88
C VAL A 314 -18.05 5.37 7.90
N LEU A 315 -17.15 4.47 7.49
CA LEU A 315 -16.58 3.47 8.40
C LEU A 315 -15.46 4.04 9.29
N ALA A 316 -14.80 5.11 8.85
CA ALA A 316 -13.62 5.68 9.52
C ALA A 316 -13.82 6.06 11.00
N PRO A 317 -14.97 6.63 11.44
CA PRO A 317 -15.21 6.97 12.85
C PRO A 317 -15.09 5.79 13.81
N ALA A 318 -15.35 4.56 13.33
CA ALA A 318 -15.29 3.34 14.13
C ALA A 318 -13.87 2.77 14.24
N LEU A 319 -12.92 3.23 13.42
CA LEU A 319 -11.54 2.74 13.38
C LEU A 319 -10.68 3.43 14.45
N ARG A 320 -11.03 3.20 15.72
CA ARG A 320 -10.38 3.76 16.91
C ARG A 320 -9.70 2.64 17.72
N PRO A 321 -8.52 2.17 17.30
CA PRO A 321 -7.90 0.99 17.90
C PRO A 321 -7.50 1.18 19.38
N LEU A 322 -7.29 2.43 19.84
CA LEU A 322 -7.00 2.74 21.25
C LEU A 322 -8.21 2.56 22.17
N ASP A 323 -9.40 2.86 21.67
CA ASP A 323 -10.65 2.79 22.44
C ASP A 323 -11.08 1.34 22.66
N GLY A 324 -10.56 0.40 21.86
CA GLY A 324 -10.83 -1.02 21.98
C GLY A 324 -12.00 -1.44 21.09
N ALA A 325 -12.98 -2.14 21.66
CA ALA A 325 -14.15 -2.58 20.89
C ALA A 325 -15.07 -1.38 20.61
N ALA A 326 -15.51 -1.24 19.36
CA ALA A 326 -16.50 -0.24 19.00
C ALA A 326 -17.87 -0.57 19.63
N PRO A 327 -18.69 0.45 19.98
CA PRO A 327 -19.97 0.24 20.65
C PRO A 327 -21.00 -0.47 19.76
N ALA A 328 -22.05 -1.01 20.39
CA ALA A 328 -23.22 -1.50 19.69
C ALA A 328 -23.92 -0.35 18.93
N GLY A 329 -24.53 -0.65 17.77
CA GLY A 329 -25.16 0.35 16.90
C GLY A 329 -24.28 0.90 15.78
N VAL A 330 -22.97 0.64 15.81
CA VAL A 330 -22.02 0.96 14.73
C VAL A 330 -22.05 -0.14 13.65
N PRO A 331 -21.83 0.14 12.35
CA PRO A 331 -21.79 -0.89 11.31
C PRO A 331 -20.88 -2.08 11.67
N GLU A 332 -21.42 -3.31 11.58
CA GLU A 332 -20.73 -4.54 12.04
C GLU A 332 -19.39 -4.75 11.36
N PHE A 333 -19.31 -4.44 10.06
CA PHE A 333 -18.05 -4.53 9.32
C PHE A 333 -16.97 -3.61 9.91
N ALA A 334 -17.32 -2.37 10.26
CA ALA A 334 -16.38 -1.43 10.89
C ALA A 334 -15.93 -1.94 12.28
N ARG A 335 -16.86 -2.50 13.07
CA ARG A 335 -16.55 -3.09 14.38
C ARG A 335 -15.54 -4.24 14.24
N ARG A 336 -15.73 -5.13 13.27
CA ARG A 336 -14.82 -6.25 13.00
C ARG A 336 -13.43 -5.78 12.59
N LEU A 337 -13.34 -4.80 11.68
CA LEU A 337 -12.09 -4.20 11.25
C LEU A 337 -11.32 -3.58 12.43
N ASN A 338 -12.00 -2.78 13.25
CA ASN A 338 -11.39 -2.15 14.42
C ASN A 338 -10.95 -3.19 15.46
N ALA A 339 -11.78 -4.20 15.74
CA ALA A 339 -11.45 -5.27 16.67
C ALA A 339 -10.19 -6.06 16.25
N GLN A 340 -9.98 -6.25 14.94
CA GLN A 340 -8.77 -6.88 14.43
C GLN A 340 -7.52 -6.06 14.77
N VAL A 341 -7.54 -4.75 14.51
CA VAL A 341 -6.40 -3.86 14.79
C VAL A 341 -6.19 -3.67 16.29
N ALA A 342 -7.28 -3.52 17.07
CA ALA A 342 -7.23 -3.32 18.51
C ALA A 342 -6.62 -4.50 19.29
N ARG A 343 -6.56 -5.69 18.68
CA ARG A 343 -5.95 -6.91 19.22
C ARG A 343 -4.46 -7.05 18.89
N GLU A 344 -3.90 -6.19 18.04
CA GLU A 344 -2.47 -6.23 17.75
C GLU A 344 -1.64 -5.91 18.99
N GLY A 345 -0.54 -6.63 19.19
CA GLY A 345 0.26 -6.53 20.41
C GLY A 345 0.80 -5.12 20.70
N TYR A 346 1.17 -4.37 19.66
CA TYR A 346 1.65 -2.99 19.80
C TYR A 346 0.53 -2.03 20.24
N VAL A 347 -0.71 -2.29 19.83
CA VAL A 347 -1.88 -1.51 20.26
C VAL A 347 -2.25 -1.86 21.70
N LEU A 348 -2.29 -3.15 22.05
CA LEU A 348 -2.53 -3.59 23.42
C LEU A 348 -1.49 -3.03 24.39
N HIS A 349 -0.22 -2.98 23.98
CA HIS A 349 0.83 -2.34 24.74
C HIS A 349 0.56 -0.84 24.94
N ALA A 350 0.27 -0.12 23.87
CA ALA A 350 -0.06 1.32 23.93
C ALA A 350 -1.27 1.58 24.85
N ARG A 351 -2.32 0.76 24.77
CA ARG A 351 -3.52 0.88 25.62
C ARG A 351 -3.22 0.66 27.10
N ARG A 352 -2.36 -0.31 27.46
CA ARG A 352 -1.97 -0.54 28.86
C ARG A 352 -1.15 0.62 29.44
N ALA A 353 -0.45 1.37 28.59
CA ALA A 353 0.27 2.56 29.02
C ALA A 353 -0.65 3.77 29.26
N LEU A 354 -1.96 3.63 29.06
CA LEU A 354 -2.98 4.68 29.18
C LEU A 354 -4.11 4.29 30.14
N ALA A 355 -4.69 5.30 30.81
CA ALA A 355 -6.01 5.28 31.43
C ALA A 355 -6.89 6.25 30.64
N GLY A 356 -7.66 5.72 29.68
CA GLY A 356 -8.35 6.56 28.70
C GLY A 356 -7.34 7.34 27.83
N ALA A 357 -7.40 8.67 27.86
CA ALA A 357 -6.43 9.52 27.16
C ALA A 357 -5.15 9.81 27.98
N THR A 358 -5.14 9.48 29.28
CA THR A 358 -4.08 9.88 30.22
C THR A 358 -2.97 8.84 30.28
N PRO A 359 -1.69 9.22 30.10
CA PRO A 359 -0.56 8.32 30.32
C PRO A 359 -0.50 7.80 31.77
N LEU A 360 -0.49 6.48 31.94
CA LEU A 360 -0.26 5.81 33.24
C LEU A 360 1.23 5.59 33.52
N THR A 361 2.07 5.68 32.49
CA THR A 361 3.51 5.58 32.61
C THR A 361 4.16 6.79 31.94
N PRO A 362 5.36 7.21 32.35
CA PRO A 362 6.07 8.35 31.72
C PRO A 362 6.54 8.09 30.28
N ARG A 363 6.25 6.91 29.71
CA ARG A 363 6.98 6.33 28.57
C ARG A 363 6.17 5.96 27.32
N PRO A 364 4.87 6.24 27.13
CA PRO A 364 4.25 5.86 25.87
C PRO A 364 4.89 6.67 24.74
N ASP A 365 5.23 5.98 23.65
CA ASP A 365 5.72 6.60 22.43
C ASP A 365 4.65 7.57 21.90
N ALA A 366 4.90 8.87 22.06
CA ALA A 366 3.95 9.93 21.70
C ALA A 366 3.62 9.93 20.20
N GLU A 367 4.58 9.54 19.36
CA GLU A 367 4.37 9.42 17.92
C GLU A 367 3.47 8.24 17.59
N LEU A 368 3.69 7.08 18.22
CA LEU A 368 2.79 5.93 18.09
C LEU A 368 1.36 6.25 18.57
N LEU A 369 1.23 6.94 19.70
CA LEU A 369 -0.08 7.33 20.22
C LEU A 369 -0.81 8.28 19.28
N ARG A 370 -0.11 9.27 18.72
CA ARG A 370 -0.67 10.15 17.69
C ARG A 370 -1.10 9.33 16.47
N ASP A 371 -0.24 8.47 15.96
CA ASP A 371 -0.53 7.64 14.80
C ASP A 371 -1.76 6.73 15.02
N LEU A 372 -1.93 6.18 16.23
CA LEU A 372 -3.09 5.37 16.60
C LEU A 372 -4.37 6.18 16.79
N ARG A 373 -4.28 7.43 17.29
CA ARG A 373 -5.42 8.36 17.34
C ARG A 373 -5.85 8.80 15.94
N GLU A 374 -4.88 8.94 15.03
CA GLU A 374 -5.10 9.35 13.65
C GLU A 374 -5.24 8.16 12.68
N PHE A 375 -5.55 6.96 13.19
CA PHE A 375 -5.66 5.75 12.37
C PHE A 375 -6.67 5.91 11.22
N ALA A 376 -7.80 6.58 11.50
CA ALA A 376 -8.82 6.92 10.49
C ALA A 376 -8.23 7.74 9.33
N LYS A 377 -7.44 8.79 9.62
CA LYS A 377 -6.78 9.61 8.59
C LYS A 377 -5.82 8.77 7.73
N GLN A 378 -5.04 7.90 8.37
CA GLN A 378 -4.09 7.03 7.66
C GLN A 378 -4.80 6.00 6.78
N PHE A 379 -5.90 5.42 7.27
CA PHE A 379 -6.77 4.55 6.52
C PHE A 379 -7.34 5.25 5.28
N LEU A 380 -7.97 6.43 5.44
CA LEU A 380 -8.57 7.18 4.34
C LEU A 380 -7.53 7.61 3.30
N SER A 381 -6.38 8.11 3.74
CA SER A 381 -5.27 8.48 2.85
C SER A 381 -4.80 7.31 1.99
N ARG A 382 -4.73 6.10 2.56
CA ARG A 382 -4.35 4.87 1.83
C ARG A 382 -5.46 4.34 0.93
N LEU A 383 -6.72 4.39 1.39
CA LEU A 383 -7.88 3.99 0.60
C LEU A 383 -7.99 4.85 -0.65
N TRP A 384 -7.97 6.18 -0.48
CA TRP A 384 -7.99 7.13 -1.60
C TRP A 384 -6.87 6.88 -2.59
N VAL A 385 -5.65 6.65 -2.09
CA VAL A 385 -4.49 6.33 -2.94
C VAL A 385 -4.72 5.09 -3.81
N ARG A 386 -5.38 4.05 -3.29
CA ARG A 386 -5.69 2.84 -4.06
C ARG A 386 -6.80 3.09 -5.07
N LEU A 387 -7.88 3.75 -4.64
CA LEU A 387 -9.01 4.09 -5.50
C LEU A 387 -8.60 5.02 -6.63
N HIS A 388 -7.78 6.05 -6.38
CA HIS A 388 -7.20 6.90 -7.42
C HIS A 388 -6.36 6.09 -8.41
N GLY A 389 -5.63 5.07 -7.94
CA GLY A 389 -4.91 4.15 -8.82
C GLY A 389 -5.82 3.28 -9.69
N PHE A 390 -6.99 2.88 -9.18
CA PHE A 390 -8.03 2.16 -9.95
C PHE A 390 -8.64 3.10 -10.99
N ASP A 391 -8.95 4.32 -10.56
CA ASP A 391 -9.55 5.37 -11.37
C ASP A 391 -8.67 5.73 -12.58
N VAL A 392 -7.35 5.80 -12.38
CA VAL A 392 -6.35 6.00 -13.44
C VAL A 392 -6.33 4.86 -14.46
N ARG A 393 -6.53 3.61 -14.03
CA ARG A 393 -6.52 2.43 -14.91
C ARG A 393 -7.89 2.09 -15.49
N GLY A 394 -8.96 2.71 -14.99
CA GLY A 394 -10.34 2.34 -15.30
C GLY A 394 -10.81 1.06 -14.60
N ASP A 395 -10.14 0.64 -13.52
CA ASP A 395 -10.52 -0.55 -12.75
C ASP A 395 -11.70 -0.23 -11.81
N LEU A 396 -12.59 -1.19 -11.60
CA LEU A 396 -13.72 -1.09 -10.68
C LEU A 396 -13.88 -2.38 -9.86
N PRO A 397 -14.29 -2.31 -8.58
CA PRO A 397 -14.73 -3.50 -7.84
C PRO A 397 -15.95 -4.14 -8.53
N ALA A 398 -15.87 -5.45 -8.82
CA ALA A 398 -16.93 -6.13 -9.55
C ALA A 398 -18.17 -6.40 -8.67
N ASP A 399 -17.94 -6.65 -7.38
CA ASP A 399 -18.97 -7.03 -6.42
C ASP A 399 -18.69 -6.51 -5.00
N ALA A 400 -19.56 -6.86 -4.05
CA ALA A 400 -19.39 -6.41 -2.68
C ALA A 400 -18.22 -7.10 -1.96
N GLU A 401 -17.78 -8.27 -2.42
CA GLU A 401 -16.62 -8.97 -1.87
C GLU A 401 -15.33 -8.23 -2.19
N ASP A 402 -15.15 -7.79 -3.44
CA ASP A 402 -14.03 -6.95 -3.86
C ASP A 402 -13.92 -5.67 -3.02
N VAL A 403 -15.06 -5.01 -2.73
CA VAL A 403 -15.10 -3.82 -1.88
C VAL A 403 -14.66 -4.15 -0.44
N ARG A 404 -15.15 -5.25 0.13
CA ARG A 404 -14.76 -5.70 1.48
C ARG A 404 -13.28 -6.04 1.55
N ASP A 405 -12.76 -6.72 0.54
CA ASP A 405 -11.35 -7.12 0.46
C ASP A 405 -10.44 -5.92 0.28
N LEU A 406 -10.83 -4.94 -0.53
CA LEU A 406 -10.14 -3.67 -0.66
C LEU A 406 -10.05 -2.96 0.69
N VAL A 407 -11.18 -2.73 1.37
CA VAL A 407 -11.24 -2.01 2.65
C VAL A 407 -10.45 -2.75 3.74
N THR A 408 -10.66 -4.06 3.86
CA THR A 408 -9.95 -4.92 4.82
C THR A 408 -8.44 -4.91 4.55
N GLY A 409 -8.05 -5.00 3.28
CA GLY A 409 -6.67 -4.90 2.83
C GLY A 409 -6.04 -3.54 3.15
N VAL A 410 -6.80 -2.44 3.08
CA VAL A 410 -6.30 -1.10 3.46
C VAL A 410 -6.04 -1.08 4.96
N VAL A 411 -7.03 -1.44 5.80
CA VAL A 411 -6.91 -1.48 7.26
C VAL A 411 -5.71 -2.33 7.69
N ARG A 412 -5.58 -3.54 7.12
CA ARG A 412 -4.44 -4.44 7.38
C ARG A 412 -3.12 -3.77 7.02
N SER A 413 -3.03 -3.14 5.85
CA SER A 413 -1.80 -2.48 5.42
C SER A 413 -1.42 -1.30 6.32
N THR A 414 -2.40 -0.54 6.80
CA THR A 414 -2.20 0.58 7.73
C THR A 414 -1.65 0.07 9.06
N SER A 415 -2.27 -0.98 9.62
CA SER A 415 -1.78 -1.61 10.85
C SER A 415 -0.37 -2.20 10.71
N LEU A 416 -0.06 -2.86 9.58
CA LEU A 416 1.28 -3.42 9.31
C LEU A 416 2.37 -2.35 9.27
N ASP A 417 2.06 -1.16 8.75
CA ASP A 417 3.01 -0.05 8.71
C ASP A 417 3.29 0.50 10.10
N LEU A 418 2.26 0.68 10.92
CA LEU A 418 2.43 1.06 12.32
C LEU A 418 3.24 0.03 13.10
N ARG A 419 2.94 -1.26 12.92
CA ARG A 419 3.73 -2.34 13.53
C ARG A 419 5.21 -2.28 13.11
N THR A 420 5.46 -1.95 11.85
CA THR A 420 6.83 -1.80 11.32
C THR A 420 7.53 -0.58 11.92
N LYS A 421 6.84 0.55 12.04
CA LYS A 421 7.36 1.76 12.72
C LYS A 421 7.73 1.47 14.17
N VAL A 422 6.83 0.84 14.93
CA VAL A 422 7.10 0.43 16.32
C VAL A 422 8.30 -0.49 16.41
N ARG A 423 8.40 -1.50 15.53
CA ARG A 423 9.56 -2.39 15.50
C ARG A 423 10.86 -1.62 15.24
N ARG A 424 10.87 -0.67 14.31
CA ARG A 424 12.05 0.16 14.01
C ARG A 424 12.43 1.04 15.19
N ALA A 425 11.45 1.68 15.84
CA ALA A 425 11.67 2.50 17.02
C ALA A 425 12.26 1.68 18.19
N LEU A 426 11.74 0.47 18.44
CA LEU A 426 12.28 -0.43 19.46
C LEU A 426 13.73 -0.87 19.15
N VAL A 427 14.03 -1.20 17.90
CA VAL A 427 15.40 -1.57 17.48
C VAL A 427 16.36 -0.39 17.62
N ALA A 428 15.94 0.83 17.27
CA ALA A 428 16.78 2.02 17.41
C ALA A 428 17.11 2.33 18.88
N ARG A 429 16.21 1.98 19.81
CA ARG A 429 16.37 2.22 21.26
C ARG A 429 17.02 1.06 22.01
N LEU A 430 17.34 -0.05 21.33
CA LEU A 430 17.99 -1.21 21.95
C LEU A 430 19.28 -0.82 22.73
N PRO A 431 20.18 0.03 22.19
CA PRO A 431 21.40 0.42 22.89
C PRO A 431 21.15 1.20 24.19
N GLU A 432 20.09 2.02 24.23
CA GLU A 432 19.71 2.78 25.42
C GLU A 432 19.07 1.87 26.49
N LEU A 433 18.33 0.85 26.06
CA LEU A 433 17.72 -0.14 26.95
C LEU A 433 18.77 -1.09 27.54
N GLU A 434 19.80 -1.44 26.78
CA GLU A 434 20.96 -2.23 27.23
C GLU A 434 21.86 -1.47 28.21
N ALA A 435 21.93 -0.13 28.12
CA ALA A 435 22.72 0.70 29.03
C ALA A 435 22.06 0.95 30.40
N VAL A 436 20.76 0.64 30.53
CA VAL A 436 19.96 0.81 31.76
C VAL A 436 19.66 -0.53 32.44
N SER A 437 20.00 -1.65 31.80
CA SER A 437 20.00 -3.00 32.37
C SER A 437 21.39 -3.39 32.84
#